data_AF-A0AAX0QR54-F1
#
_entry.id   AF-A0AAX0QR54-F1
#
_cell.length_a   1.000
_cell.length_b   1.000
_cell.length_c   1.000
_cell.angle_alpha   90.00
_cell.angle_beta   90.00
_cell.angle_gamma   90.00
#
_symmetry.space_group_name_H-M   'P 1'
#
loop_
_entity.id
_entity.type
_entity.pdbx_description
1 polymer ?
#
loop_
_entity_poly.entity_id
_entity_poly.type
_entity_poly.pdbx_seq_one_letter_code
_entity_poly.pdbx_strand_id
1 'polypeptide(L)'
;MATTPQLTIFIISDSLGETAQRMVHAVMSQFPKLTQIEMKKFSLIESEEALLNVLKLAKERQAIVVTTLVTDHFNALGQAYAAEHEIPYIDYMSPLMQHVQAATGHMPVKEKGKIRELDEDYFKRIDAIEYAVKYDDGKHFTDIEEADVLIVGVSRTSKTPLSMYLANKGYRVANIPLVPEIGIPYDIVKDKKLKVIGLTASPEYIMSIRTERVKVLGMKGKQAYYNDLQRIKAELAYAEEVFKQLNATVINTEYRSIEESAFYIEKVLQQ
;
A
#
# COMPACT_ATOMS: atom_id res chain seq x y z
N MET A 1 -19.29 24.59 21.68
CA MET A 1 -20.53 24.20 20.97
C MET A 1 -20.10 23.57 19.65
N ALA A 2 -20.47 22.32 19.38
CA ALA A 2 -20.13 21.70 18.10
C ALA A 2 -20.90 22.42 16.99
N THR A 3 -20.20 22.94 15.98
CA THR A 3 -20.80 23.61 14.82
C THR A 3 -21.53 22.56 13.98
N THR A 4 -22.83 22.76 13.74
CA THR A 4 -23.64 21.94 12.84
C THR A 4 -23.01 21.93 11.44
N PRO A 5 -22.80 20.76 10.80
CA PRO A 5 -22.23 20.71 9.47
C PRO A 5 -23.12 21.42 8.44
N GLN A 6 -22.51 22.03 7.42
CA GLN A 6 -23.24 22.62 6.29
C GLN A 6 -23.85 21.55 5.39
N LEU A 7 -23.27 20.36 5.36
CA LEU A 7 -23.73 19.22 4.56
C LEU A 7 -23.33 17.92 5.24
N THR A 8 -24.26 16.97 5.33
CA THR A 8 -24.01 15.63 5.81
C THR A 8 -24.20 14.63 4.67
N ILE A 9 -23.20 13.79 4.42
CA ILE A 9 -23.26 12.73 3.40
C ILE A 9 -23.05 11.38 4.07
N PHE A 10 -24.01 10.49 3.89
CA PHE A 10 -23.93 9.11 4.34
C PHE A 10 -23.59 8.20 3.17
N ILE A 11 -22.52 7.43 3.31
CA ILE A 11 -22.11 6.43 2.33
C ILE A 11 -22.52 5.06 2.83
N ILE A 12 -23.36 4.37 2.06
CA ILE A 12 -23.86 3.03 2.36
C ILE A 12 -23.25 2.04 1.36
N SER A 13 -22.70 0.95 1.86
CA SER A 13 -22.12 -0.10 1.02
C SER A 13 -22.29 -1.47 1.66
N ASP A 14 -22.51 -2.48 0.82
CA ASP A 14 -22.43 -3.89 1.19
C ASP A 14 -20.96 -4.39 1.24
N SER A 15 -20.00 -3.50 0.95
CA SER A 15 -18.55 -3.71 1.09
C SER A 15 -17.93 -2.54 1.90
N LEU A 16 -16.70 -2.13 1.57
CA LEU A 16 -15.97 -1.08 2.29
C LEU A 16 -16.42 0.36 1.97
N GLY A 17 -17.19 0.59 0.90
CA GLY A 17 -17.71 1.91 0.52
C GLY A 17 -16.66 2.89 -0.06
N GLU A 18 -15.47 2.43 -0.44
CA GLU A 18 -14.40 3.29 -0.96
C GLU A 18 -14.75 3.91 -2.32
N THR A 19 -15.41 3.16 -3.20
CA THR A 19 -15.84 3.66 -4.52
C THR A 19 -16.76 4.87 -4.38
N ALA A 20 -17.80 4.76 -3.55
CA ALA A 20 -18.71 5.87 -3.25
C ALA A 20 -17.96 7.05 -2.62
N GLN A 21 -17.02 6.79 -1.70
CA GLN A 21 -16.23 7.83 -1.06
C GLN A 21 -15.38 8.62 -2.07
N ARG A 22 -14.71 7.94 -3.00
CA ARG A 22 -13.93 8.59 -4.06
C ARG A 22 -14.82 9.44 -4.96
N MET A 23 -15.99 8.93 -5.34
CA MET A 23 -16.97 9.69 -6.13
C MET A 23 -17.46 10.94 -5.40
N VAL A 24 -17.79 10.83 -4.11
CA VAL A 24 -18.20 11.98 -3.30
C VAL A 24 -17.07 13.00 -3.20
N HIS A 25 -15.82 12.59 -2.95
CA HIS A 25 -14.69 13.51 -2.94
C HIS A 25 -14.52 14.23 -4.29
N ALA A 26 -14.64 13.53 -5.41
CA ALA A 26 -14.59 14.12 -6.74
C ALA A 26 -15.68 15.19 -6.93
N VAL A 27 -16.92 14.90 -6.51
CA VAL A 27 -18.02 15.88 -6.56
C VAL A 27 -17.74 17.06 -5.64
N MET A 28 -17.30 16.84 -4.40
CA MET A 28 -17.01 17.91 -3.44
C MET A 28 -15.88 18.84 -3.88
N SER A 29 -14.93 18.36 -4.70
CA SER A 29 -13.89 19.20 -5.30
C SER A 29 -14.46 20.35 -6.15
N GLN A 30 -15.68 20.19 -6.67
CA GLN A 30 -16.40 21.19 -7.46
C GLN A 30 -17.13 22.23 -6.58
N PHE A 31 -17.15 22.05 -5.26
CA PHE A 31 -17.78 22.95 -4.29
C PHE A 31 -16.76 23.52 -3.28
N PRO A 32 -15.72 24.25 -3.73
CA PRO A 32 -14.61 24.69 -2.87
C PRO A 32 -15.02 25.67 -1.75
N LYS A 33 -16.24 26.22 -1.81
CA LYS A 33 -16.81 27.10 -0.78
C LYS A 33 -17.42 26.34 0.41
N LEU A 34 -17.70 25.04 0.26
CA LEU A 34 -18.19 24.21 1.35
C LEU A 34 -17.02 23.80 2.23
N THR A 35 -17.02 24.23 3.48
CA THR A 35 -15.89 24.01 4.41
C THR A 35 -16.23 23.08 5.57
N GLN A 36 -17.53 22.80 5.79
CA GLN A 36 -18.02 21.98 6.90
C GLN A 36 -18.88 20.82 6.38
N ILE A 37 -18.24 19.84 5.75
CA ILE A 37 -18.89 18.62 5.24
C ILE A 37 -18.64 17.49 6.24
N GLU A 38 -19.70 16.90 6.77
CA GLU A 38 -19.63 15.65 7.53
C GLU A 38 -19.86 14.48 6.57
N MET A 39 -18.88 13.58 6.47
CA MET A 39 -19.01 12.34 5.72
C MET A 39 -18.98 11.17 6.69
N LYS A 40 -20.02 10.35 6.67
CA LYS A 40 -20.11 9.15 7.50
C LYS A 40 -20.29 7.91 6.64
N LYS A 41 -19.43 6.92 6.86
CA LYS A 41 -19.41 5.67 6.10
C LYS A 41 -20.03 4.54 6.91
N PHE A 42 -20.93 3.81 6.27
CA PHE A 42 -21.60 2.62 6.78
C PHE A 42 -21.27 1.46 5.82
N SER A 43 -20.20 0.76 6.16
CA SER A 43 -19.68 -0.39 5.41
C SER A 43 -20.33 -1.69 5.88
N LEU A 44 -20.24 -2.72 5.06
CA LEU A 44 -20.67 -4.10 5.39
C LEU A 44 -22.16 -4.17 5.80
N ILE A 45 -23.02 -3.48 5.07
CA ILE A 45 -24.47 -3.61 5.27
C ILE A 45 -24.95 -4.95 4.70
N GLU A 46 -25.29 -5.85 5.62
CA GLU A 46 -25.64 -7.24 5.31
C GLU A 46 -27.07 -7.62 5.65
N SER A 47 -27.83 -6.75 6.31
CA SER A 47 -29.22 -7.00 6.68
C SER A 47 -30.13 -5.80 6.39
N GLU A 48 -31.42 -6.07 6.20
CA GLU A 48 -32.44 -5.05 6.03
C GLU A 48 -32.54 -4.15 7.26
N GLU A 49 -32.47 -4.74 8.45
CA GLU A 49 -32.51 -3.99 9.71
C GLU A 49 -31.36 -2.99 9.80
N ALA A 50 -30.14 -3.41 9.46
CA ALA A 50 -28.98 -2.53 9.44
C ALA A 50 -29.17 -1.37 8.45
N LEU A 51 -29.63 -1.68 7.23
CA LEU A 51 -29.92 -0.66 6.21
C LEU A 51 -30.96 0.35 6.70
N LEU A 52 -32.09 -0.13 7.22
CA LEU A 52 -33.18 0.72 7.70
C LEU A 52 -32.76 1.58 8.89
N ASN A 53 -31.95 1.05 9.81
CA ASN A 53 -31.41 1.83 10.93
C ASN A 53 -30.49 2.97 10.45
N VAL A 54 -29.66 2.71 9.45
CA VAL A 54 -28.83 3.76 8.83
C VAL A 54 -29.67 4.80 8.13
N LEU A 55 -30.73 4.40 7.42
CA LEU A 55 -31.63 5.34 6.73
C LEU A 55 -32.49 6.18 7.70
N LYS A 56 -32.92 5.60 8.82
CA LYS A 56 -33.54 6.36 9.93
C LYS A 56 -32.59 7.45 10.43
N LEU A 57 -31.34 7.09 10.70
CA LEU A 57 -30.33 8.05 11.12
C LEU A 57 -30.04 9.11 10.03
N ALA A 58 -30.02 8.71 8.76
CA ALA A 58 -29.83 9.63 7.64
C ALA A 58 -30.94 10.69 7.61
N LYS A 59 -32.20 10.27 7.81
CA LYS A 59 -33.35 11.18 7.92
C LYS A 59 -33.19 12.17 9.07
N GLU A 60 -32.87 11.67 10.27
CA GLU A 60 -32.65 12.51 11.46
C GLU A 60 -31.54 13.54 11.26
N ARG A 61 -30.51 13.18 10.49
CA ARG A 61 -29.35 14.03 10.18
C ARG A 61 -29.51 14.85 8.91
N GLN A 62 -30.66 14.76 8.23
CA GLN A 62 -30.92 15.36 6.92
C GLN A 62 -29.79 15.09 5.92
N ALA A 63 -29.26 13.87 5.95
CA ALA A 63 -28.10 13.47 5.16
C ALA A 63 -28.48 13.12 3.72
N ILE A 64 -27.61 13.47 2.78
CA ILE A 64 -27.63 12.89 1.44
C ILE A 64 -27.07 11.47 1.55
N VAL A 65 -27.82 10.48 1.07
CA VAL A 65 -27.40 9.08 1.04
C VAL A 65 -26.83 8.75 -0.33
N VAL A 66 -25.62 8.21 -0.33
CA VAL A 66 -24.93 7.68 -1.51
C VAL A 66 -24.69 6.21 -1.30
N THR A 67 -25.11 5.37 -2.25
CA THR A 67 -25.02 3.92 -2.13
C THR A 67 -24.21 3.27 -3.25
N THR A 68 -23.61 2.14 -2.91
CA THR A 68 -22.96 1.20 -3.85
C THR A 68 -23.47 -0.23 -3.66
N LEU A 69 -24.67 -0.40 -3.09
CA LEU A 69 -25.30 -1.70 -2.91
C LEU A 69 -25.53 -2.35 -4.28
N VAL A 70 -24.96 -3.54 -4.49
CA VAL A 70 -25.12 -4.29 -5.75
C VAL A 70 -26.24 -5.33 -5.69
N THR A 71 -26.73 -5.62 -4.48
CA THR A 71 -27.88 -6.50 -4.26
C THR A 71 -29.19 -5.76 -4.57
N ASP A 72 -29.94 -6.22 -5.59
CA ASP A 72 -31.18 -5.58 -6.03
C ASP A 72 -32.17 -5.34 -4.88
N HIS A 73 -32.34 -6.34 -4.03
CA HIS A 73 -33.26 -6.30 -2.89
C HIS A 73 -32.97 -5.14 -1.93
N PHE A 74 -31.70 -4.99 -1.51
CA PHE A 74 -31.33 -3.91 -0.59
C PHE A 74 -31.43 -2.54 -1.23
N ASN A 75 -31.06 -2.43 -2.50
CA ASN A 75 -31.15 -1.15 -3.19
C ASN A 75 -32.61 -0.73 -3.41
N ALA A 76 -33.49 -1.68 -3.79
CA ALA A 76 -34.92 -1.43 -3.92
C ALA A 76 -35.56 -1.04 -2.57
N LEU A 77 -35.22 -1.75 -1.49
CA LEU A 77 -35.66 -1.40 -0.13
C LEU A 77 -35.21 0.01 0.26
N GLY A 78 -33.93 0.34 0.01
CA GLY A 78 -33.36 1.65 0.32
C GLY A 78 -34.03 2.78 -0.46
N GLN A 79 -34.24 2.60 -1.77
CA GLN A 79 -34.93 3.56 -2.63
C GLN A 79 -36.39 3.78 -2.18
N ALA A 80 -37.12 2.72 -1.87
CA ALA A 80 -38.51 2.82 -1.40
C ALA A 80 -38.60 3.60 -0.09
N TYR A 81 -37.77 3.24 0.90
CA TYR A 81 -37.74 3.93 2.19
C TYR A 81 -37.31 5.40 2.04
N ALA A 82 -36.31 5.67 1.20
CA ALA A 82 -35.85 7.02 0.94
C ALA A 82 -36.91 7.89 0.27
N ALA A 83 -37.66 7.33 -0.69
CA ALA A 83 -38.76 8.02 -1.35
C ALA A 83 -39.90 8.34 -0.38
N GLU A 84 -40.30 7.38 0.47
CA GLU A 84 -41.34 7.57 1.48
C GLU A 84 -40.97 8.66 2.51
N HIS A 85 -39.69 8.83 2.79
CA HIS A 85 -39.19 9.73 3.82
C HIS A 85 -38.42 10.94 3.31
N GLU A 86 -38.50 11.20 2.01
CA GLU A 86 -37.89 12.36 1.33
C GLU A 86 -36.36 12.47 1.57
N ILE A 87 -35.68 11.33 1.64
CA ILE A 87 -34.22 11.27 1.80
C ILE A 87 -33.59 11.33 0.39
N PRO A 88 -32.66 12.27 0.10
CA PRO A 88 -31.90 12.24 -1.14
C PRO A 88 -31.06 10.96 -1.21
N TYR A 89 -31.41 10.04 -2.12
CA TYR A 89 -30.78 8.72 -2.23
C TYR A 89 -30.22 8.51 -3.63
N ILE A 90 -28.90 8.39 -3.74
CA ILE A 90 -28.17 8.29 -5.00
C ILE A 90 -27.51 6.93 -5.08
N ASP A 91 -27.93 6.13 -6.06
CA ASP A 91 -27.29 4.86 -6.41
C ASP A 91 -26.31 5.04 -7.57
N TYR A 92 -25.03 4.80 -7.29
CA TYR A 92 -23.96 4.90 -8.29
C TYR A 92 -23.76 3.63 -9.12
N MET A 93 -24.31 2.49 -8.71
CA MET A 93 -24.01 1.21 -9.34
C MET A 93 -25.09 0.78 -10.33
N SER A 94 -26.37 0.75 -9.93
CA SER A 94 -27.40 0.11 -10.77
C SER A 94 -27.61 0.76 -12.13
N PRO A 95 -27.62 2.10 -12.28
CA PRO A 95 -27.80 2.70 -13.61
C PRO A 95 -26.70 2.27 -14.59
N LEU A 96 -25.44 2.28 -14.16
CA LEU A 96 -24.32 1.86 -15.01
C LEU A 96 -24.39 0.36 -15.32
N MET A 97 -24.69 -0.48 -14.33
CA MET A 97 -24.86 -1.93 -14.55
C MET A 97 -25.96 -2.23 -15.56
N GLN A 98 -27.09 -1.51 -15.50
CA GLN A 98 -28.19 -1.66 -16.46
C GLN A 98 -27.76 -1.28 -17.88
N HIS A 99 -27.00 -0.20 -18.04
CA HIS A 99 -26.46 0.18 -19.35
C HIS A 99 -25.46 -0.84 -19.90
N VAL A 100 -24.57 -1.39 -19.05
CA VAL A 100 -23.62 -2.45 -19.46
C VAL A 100 -24.38 -3.71 -19.86
N GLN A 101 -25.38 -4.12 -19.10
CA GLN A 101 -26.22 -5.27 -19.42
C GLN A 101 -26.94 -5.07 -20.76
N ALA A 102 -27.54 -3.90 -20.98
CA ALA A 102 -28.22 -3.59 -22.23
C ALA A 102 -27.27 -3.56 -23.44
N ALA A 103 -26.05 -3.05 -23.26
CA ALA A 103 -25.06 -2.95 -24.33
C ALA A 103 -24.41 -4.29 -24.68
N THR A 104 -24.21 -5.15 -23.69
CA THR A 104 -23.44 -6.40 -23.85
C THR A 104 -24.31 -7.66 -23.92
N GLY A 105 -25.56 -7.59 -23.49
CA GLY A 105 -26.43 -8.75 -23.30
C GLY A 105 -26.05 -9.65 -22.11
N HIS A 106 -25.00 -9.30 -21.34
CA HIS A 106 -24.52 -10.10 -20.22
C HIS A 106 -25.17 -9.65 -18.92
N MET A 107 -25.63 -10.62 -18.12
CA MET A 107 -26.19 -10.37 -16.79
C MET A 107 -25.07 -10.00 -15.81
N PRO A 108 -25.24 -8.95 -14.98
CA PRO A 108 -24.30 -8.65 -13.91
C PRO A 108 -24.31 -9.77 -12.87
N VAL A 109 -23.15 -10.10 -12.31
CA VAL A 109 -23.00 -11.17 -11.31
C VAL A 109 -23.61 -10.77 -9.96
N LYS A 110 -23.66 -9.47 -9.64
CA LYS A 110 -24.25 -8.90 -8.40
C LYS A 110 -23.69 -9.48 -7.09
N GLU A 111 -22.46 -9.98 -7.13
CA GLU A 111 -21.75 -10.45 -5.95
C GLU A 111 -21.01 -9.30 -5.25
N LYS A 112 -21.16 -9.24 -3.92
CA LYS A 112 -20.47 -8.27 -3.07
C LYS A 112 -18.96 -8.50 -3.15
N GLY A 113 -18.17 -7.42 -3.19
CA GLY A 113 -16.71 -7.53 -3.09
C GLY A 113 -15.97 -7.96 -4.36
N LYS A 114 -16.63 -8.17 -5.52
CA LYS A 114 -15.95 -8.49 -6.79
C LYS A 114 -14.99 -7.43 -7.32
N ILE A 115 -15.12 -6.18 -6.87
CA ILE A 115 -14.09 -5.16 -7.13
C ILE A 115 -12.72 -5.63 -6.61
N ARG A 116 -12.68 -6.47 -5.56
CA ARG A 116 -11.44 -7.08 -5.06
C ARG A 116 -10.83 -8.11 -6.01
N GLU A 117 -11.66 -8.82 -6.79
CA GLU A 117 -11.19 -9.76 -7.83
C GLU A 117 -10.74 -9.03 -9.11
N LEU A 118 -11.34 -7.88 -9.42
CA LEU A 118 -11.06 -7.13 -10.67
C LEU A 118 -9.76 -6.32 -10.63
N ASP A 119 -9.13 -6.21 -9.47
CA ASP A 119 -7.95 -5.36 -9.23
C ASP A 119 -6.86 -6.17 -8.52
N GLU A 120 -6.62 -7.41 -8.97
CA GLU A 120 -5.55 -8.28 -8.46
C GLU A 120 -4.21 -7.52 -8.40
N ASP A 121 -3.90 -6.73 -9.42
CA ASP A 121 -2.67 -5.92 -9.46
C ASP A 121 -2.65 -4.84 -8.37
N TYR A 122 -3.80 -4.22 -8.06
CA TYR A 122 -3.90 -3.24 -6.97
C TYR A 122 -3.71 -3.91 -5.61
N PHE A 123 -4.41 -5.02 -5.34
CA PHE A 123 -4.29 -5.71 -4.06
C PHE A 123 -2.92 -6.37 -3.89
N LYS A 124 -2.36 -6.95 -4.95
CA LYS A 124 -0.98 -7.45 -4.97
C LYS A 124 0.01 -6.35 -4.65
N ARG A 125 -0.18 -5.13 -5.18
CA ARG A 125 0.66 -3.98 -4.85
C ARG A 125 0.50 -3.55 -3.39
N ILE A 126 -0.72 -3.49 -2.86
CA ILE A 126 -0.94 -3.14 -1.44
C ILE A 126 -0.28 -4.17 -0.52
N ASP A 127 -0.51 -5.46 -0.78
CA ASP A 127 0.09 -6.57 -0.03
C ASP A 127 1.63 -6.53 -0.11
N ALA A 128 2.20 -6.29 -1.29
CA ALA A 128 3.64 -6.12 -1.46
C ALA A 128 4.21 -4.93 -0.66
N ILE A 129 3.50 -3.80 -0.61
CA ILE A 129 3.90 -2.61 0.18
C ILE A 129 3.83 -2.92 1.67
N GLU A 130 2.74 -3.52 2.16
CA GLU A 130 2.59 -3.91 3.56
C GLU A 130 3.68 -4.89 3.99
N TYR A 131 3.97 -5.88 3.15
CA TYR A 131 5.09 -6.80 3.33
C TYR A 131 6.41 -6.03 3.43
N ALA A 132 6.76 -5.23 2.43
CA ALA A 132 8.05 -4.55 2.41
C ALA A 132 8.23 -3.56 3.57
N VAL A 133 7.15 -2.95 4.08
CA VAL A 133 7.19 -2.11 5.29
C VAL A 133 7.46 -2.96 6.54
N LYS A 134 6.82 -4.13 6.67
CA LYS A 134 7.03 -5.08 7.77
C LYS A 134 8.48 -5.58 7.84
N TYR A 135 9.14 -5.75 6.70
CA TYR A 135 10.50 -6.30 6.60
C TYR A 135 11.60 -5.28 6.27
N ASP A 136 11.35 -3.96 6.34
CA ASP A 136 12.37 -2.94 6.02
C ASP A 136 13.44 -2.79 7.10
N ASP A 137 13.07 -2.98 8.37
CA ASP A 137 13.93 -2.66 9.52
C ASP A 137 14.81 -3.83 10.01
N GLY A 138 14.71 -4.99 9.35
CA GLY A 138 15.50 -6.18 9.63
C GLY A 138 15.24 -6.80 11.02
N LYS A 139 14.12 -6.48 11.68
CA LYS A 139 13.75 -7.06 12.99
C LYS A 139 12.81 -8.25 12.90
N HIS A 140 12.20 -8.46 11.75
CA HIS A 140 11.26 -9.55 11.49
C HIS A 140 11.88 -10.51 10.46
N PHE A 141 12.01 -11.79 10.82
CA PHE A 141 12.51 -12.86 9.93
C PHE A 141 11.53 -14.03 9.79
N THR A 142 10.37 -13.94 10.45
CA THR A 142 9.25 -14.89 10.28
C THR A 142 8.64 -14.68 8.90
N ASP A 143 8.28 -15.73 8.18
CA ASP A 143 7.61 -15.68 6.87
C ASP A 143 8.43 -14.97 5.76
N ILE A 144 9.76 -14.94 5.88
CA ILE A 144 10.65 -14.33 4.85
C ILE A 144 10.64 -15.14 3.55
N GLU A 145 10.28 -16.42 3.62
CA GLU A 145 10.09 -17.33 2.51
C GLU A 145 8.95 -16.91 1.56
N GLU A 146 8.04 -16.04 2.02
CA GLU A 146 6.98 -15.46 1.18
C GLU A 146 7.45 -14.28 0.31
N ALA A 147 8.71 -13.83 0.48
CA ALA A 147 9.27 -12.75 -0.31
C ALA A 147 9.54 -13.21 -1.75
N ASP A 148 9.22 -12.36 -2.71
CA ASP A 148 9.64 -12.52 -4.11
C ASP A 148 11.15 -12.28 -4.25
N VAL A 149 11.69 -11.38 -3.43
CA VAL A 149 13.09 -10.99 -3.46
C VAL A 149 13.60 -10.59 -2.08
N LEU A 150 14.80 -11.06 -1.75
CA LEU A 150 15.55 -10.63 -0.58
C LEU A 150 16.64 -9.65 -1.00
N ILE A 151 16.61 -8.45 -0.43
CA ILE A 151 17.67 -7.45 -0.62
C ILE A 151 18.57 -7.41 0.62
N VAL A 152 19.87 -7.62 0.39
CA VAL A 152 20.92 -7.55 1.40
C VAL A 152 21.95 -6.48 1.04
N GLY A 153 22.51 -5.80 2.03
CA GLY A 153 23.60 -4.85 1.81
C GLY A 153 23.90 -3.95 3.00
N VAL A 154 25.04 -3.27 2.96
CA VAL A 154 25.48 -2.36 4.03
C VAL A 154 24.64 -1.08 4.10
N SER A 155 24.71 -0.33 5.20
CA SER A 155 23.98 0.95 5.30
C SER A 155 24.40 1.92 4.18
N ARG A 156 23.40 2.60 3.57
CA ARG A 156 23.52 3.55 2.44
C ARG A 156 23.72 2.98 1.04
N THR A 157 23.32 1.73 0.81
CA THR A 157 23.22 1.14 -0.53
C THR A 157 21.79 1.16 -1.09
N SER A 158 20.98 2.17 -0.74
CA SER A 158 19.63 2.39 -1.29
C SER A 158 18.58 1.29 -1.06
N LYS A 159 18.79 0.35 -0.13
CA LYS A 159 17.83 -0.74 0.19
C LYS A 159 16.37 -0.28 0.41
N THR A 160 16.12 0.60 1.39
CA THR A 160 14.75 1.03 1.75
C THR A 160 14.02 1.76 0.60
N PRO A 161 14.62 2.73 -0.11
CA PRO A 161 13.96 3.31 -1.29
C PRO A 161 13.69 2.28 -2.38
N LEU A 162 14.62 1.34 -2.60
CA LEU A 162 14.50 0.34 -3.65
C LEU A 162 13.45 -0.73 -3.32
N SER A 163 13.35 -1.18 -2.08
CA SER A 163 12.31 -2.11 -1.64
C SER A 163 10.93 -1.50 -1.77
N MET A 164 10.75 -0.24 -1.35
CA MET A 164 9.48 0.47 -1.49
C MET A 164 9.11 0.66 -2.97
N TYR A 165 10.09 0.98 -3.82
CA TYR A 165 9.84 1.12 -5.25
C TYR A 165 9.40 -0.20 -5.92
N LEU A 166 10.08 -1.31 -5.60
CA LEU A 166 9.72 -2.65 -6.09
C LEU A 166 8.38 -3.13 -5.52
N ALA A 167 8.10 -2.87 -4.24
CA ALA A 167 6.81 -3.15 -3.63
C ALA A 167 5.66 -2.38 -4.30
N ASN A 168 5.93 -1.14 -4.69
CA ASN A 168 4.99 -0.35 -5.48
C ASN A 168 4.72 -0.92 -6.88
N LYS A 169 5.57 -1.82 -7.37
CA LYS A 169 5.35 -2.63 -8.58
C LYS A 169 4.75 -4.01 -8.31
N GLY A 170 4.43 -4.33 -7.06
CA GLY A 170 3.80 -5.59 -6.66
C GLY A 170 4.75 -6.72 -6.26
N TYR A 171 6.03 -6.43 -5.97
CA TYR A 171 6.98 -7.41 -5.46
C TYR A 171 7.07 -7.38 -3.94
N ARG A 172 6.87 -8.51 -3.26
CA ARG A 172 7.13 -8.67 -1.83
C ARG A 172 8.63 -8.66 -1.60
N VAL A 173 9.14 -7.56 -1.04
CA VAL A 173 10.59 -7.37 -0.79
C VAL A 173 10.90 -7.51 0.69
N ALA A 174 11.79 -8.43 1.04
CA ALA A 174 12.40 -8.47 2.36
C ALA A 174 13.76 -7.75 2.35
N ASN A 175 14.07 -6.99 3.40
CA ASN A 175 15.38 -6.32 3.54
C ASN A 175 16.14 -6.86 4.75
N ILE A 176 17.38 -7.30 4.55
CA ILE A 176 18.30 -7.67 5.64
C ILE A 176 19.51 -6.72 5.63
N PRO A 177 19.67 -5.87 6.66
CA PRO A 177 20.86 -5.04 6.78
C PRO A 177 22.09 -5.90 7.06
N LEU A 178 23.17 -5.68 6.33
CA LEU A 178 24.45 -6.34 6.60
C LEU A 178 25.29 -5.48 7.52
N VAL A 179 25.51 -6.01 8.72
CA VAL A 179 26.31 -5.42 9.79
C VAL A 179 27.13 -6.55 10.41
N PRO A 180 28.47 -6.47 10.48
CA PRO A 180 29.32 -7.57 10.94
C PRO A 180 28.95 -8.15 12.32
N GLU A 181 28.40 -7.31 13.20
CA GLU A 181 28.00 -7.68 14.56
C GLU A 181 26.67 -8.44 14.63
N ILE A 182 25.90 -8.46 13.53
CA ILE A 182 24.57 -9.08 13.47
C ILE A 182 24.65 -10.32 12.59
N GLY A 183 24.39 -11.49 13.18
CA GLY A 183 24.32 -12.74 12.44
C GLY A 183 23.17 -12.77 11.44
N ILE A 184 23.37 -13.44 10.31
CA ILE A 184 22.34 -13.64 9.29
C ILE A 184 21.67 -14.99 9.53
N PRO A 185 20.33 -15.08 9.48
CA PRO A 185 19.62 -16.35 9.60
C PRO A 185 19.75 -17.17 8.31
N TYR A 186 20.93 -17.73 8.06
CA TYR A 186 21.25 -18.46 6.83
C TYR A 186 20.30 -19.62 6.53
N ASP A 187 19.78 -20.29 7.56
CA ASP A 187 18.88 -21.43 7.39
C ASP A 187 17.55 -21.01 6.76
N ILE A 188 17.11 -19.77 7.00
CA ILE A 188 15.87 -19.22 6.43
C ILE A 188 16.12 -18.69 5.01
N VAL A 189 17.30 -18.11 4.76
CA VAL A 189 17.64 -17.52 3.46
C VAL A 189 18.05 -18.57 2.41
N LYS A 190 18.50 -19.76 2.82
CA LYS A 190 18.97 -20.82 1.90
C LYS A 190 17.85 -21.57 1.16
N ASP A 191 16.60 -21.12 1.23
CA ASP A 191 15.56 -21.66 0.35
C ASP A 191 15.96 -21.43 -1.11
N LYS A 192 15.98 -22.51 -1.91
CA LYS A 192 16.41 -22.49 -3.32
C LYS A 192 15.55 -21.61 -4.21
N LYS A 193 14.37 -21.18 -3.75
CA LYS A 193 13.46 -20.33 -4.51
C LYS A 193 13.67 -18.83 -4.30
N LEU A 194 14.26 -18.43 -3.17
CA LEU A 194 14.38 -17.02 -2.82
C LEU A 194 15.51 -16.36 -3.62
N LYS A 195 15.16 -15.38 -4.45
CA LYS A 195 16.14 -14.60 -5.22
C LYS A 195 16.79 -13.58 -4.30
N VAL A 196 18.11 -13.69 -4.11
CA VAL A 196 18.88 -12.79 -3.24
C VAL A 196 19.63 -11.76 -4.08
N ILE A 197 19.45 -10.48 -3.75
CA ILE A 197 20.12 -9.33 -4.36
C ILE A 197 21.06 -8.68 -3.35
N GLY A 198 22.34 -8.61 -3.69
CA GLY A 198 23.34 -7.86 -2.91
C GLY A 198 23.51 -6.45 -3.44
N LEU A 199 23.20 -5.43 -2.64
CA LEU A 199 23.44 -4.03 -3.00
C LEU A 199 24.77 -3.55 -2.43
N THR A 200 25.62 -3.05 -3.32
CA THR A 200 26.95 -2.51 -2.99
C THR A 200 27.15 -1.11 -3.59
N ALA A 201 28.22 -0.43 -3.15
CA ALA A 201 28.73 0.83 -3.67
C ALA A 201 30.18 1.04 -3.18
N SER A 202 30.93 1.97 -3.77
CA SER A 202 32.28 2.27 -3.29
C SER A 202 32.29 2.75 -1.83
N PRO A 203 33.36 2.45 -1.06
CA PRO A 203 33.53 2.96 0.30
C PRO A 203 33.41 4.49 0.38
N GLU A 204 34.00 5.19 -0.59
CA GLU A 204 34.01 6.65 -0.70
C GLU A 204 32.60 7.19 -0.94
N TYR A 205 31.82 6.55 -1.81
CA TYR A 205 30.42 6.91 -2.04
C TYR A 205 29.60 6.73 -0.76
N ILE A 206 29.68 5.56 -0.11
CA ILE A 206 28.95 5.30 1.14
C ILE A 206 29.31 6.36 2.21
N MET A 207 30.59 6.66 2.37
CA MET A 207 31.07 7.68 3.30
C MET A 207 30.46 9.06 2.98
N SER A 208 30.38 9.44 1.72
CA SER A 208 29.78 10.71 1.29
C SER A 208 28.30 10.81 1.68
N ILE A 209 27.51 9.75 1.45
CA ILE A 209 26.07 9.73 1.79
C ILE A 209 25.88 9.71 3.32
N ARG A 210 26.71 8.95 4.06
CA ARG A 210 26.65 8.94 5.54
C ARG A 210 26.98 10.32 6.11
N THR A 211 27.98 10.99 5.56
CA THR A 211 28.37 12.36 5.94
C THR A 211 27.23 13.34 5.72
N GLU A 212 26.57 13.29 4.57
CA GLU A 212 25.46 14.20 4.28
C GLU A 212 24.26 13.98 5.21
N ARG A 213 23.90 12.72 5.48
CA ARG A 213 22.83 12.42 6.44
C ARG A 213 23.12 12.95 7.85
N VAL A 214 24.37 12.86 8.29
CA VAL A 214 24.79 13.37 9.59
C VAL A 214 24.63 14.89 9.67
N LYS A 215 24.95 15.62 8.60
CA LYS A 215 24.72 17.07 8.52
C LYS A 215 23.23 17.41 8.62
N VAL A 216 22.39 16.72 7.84
CA VAL A 216 20.93 16.95 7.80
C VAL A 216 20.27 16.67 9.14
N LEU A 217 20.68 15.61 9.85
CA LEU A 217 20.07 15.21 11.13
C LEU A 217 20.65 15.91 12.36
N GLY A 218 21.63 16.82 12.19
CA GLY A 218 22.22 17.58 13.30
C GLY A 218 22.87 16.72 14.39
N MET A 219 23.24 15.47 14.08
CA MET A 219 23.75 14.49 15.05
C MET A 219 25.19 14.81 15.45
N LYS A 220 25.42 15.83 16.27
CA LYS A 220 26.75 16.17 16.82
C LYS A 220 27.19 15.11 17.84
N GLY A 221 28.35 14.46 17.62
CA GLY A 221 29.06 13.72 18.68
C GLY A 221 29.12 12.18 18.60
N LYS A 222 28.33 11.48 17.76
CA LYS A 222 28.46 10.01 17.53
C LYS A 222 29.20 9.66 16.22
N GLN A 223 30.06 10.55 15.75
CA GLN A 223 30.44 10.67 14.33
C GLN A 223 31.76 9.99 13.90
N ALA A 224 32.62 9.53 14.82
CA ALA A 224 33.93 9.04 14.43
C ALA A 224 33.89 7.64 13.78
N TYR A 225 33.10 6.71 14.32
CA TYR A 225 33.12 5.31 13.87
C TYR A 225 32.17 5.03 12.68
N TYR A 226 31.03 5.73 12.60
CA TYR A 226 30.02 5.53 11.54
C TYR A 226 30.49 6.02 10.16
N ASN A 227 31.36 7.03 10.12
CA ASN A 227 31.96 7.60 8.91
C ASN A 227 33.44 7.19 8.71
N ASP A 228 33.93 6.22 9.48
CA ASP A 228 35.30 5.73 9.32
C ASP A 228 35.40 4.88 8.04
N LEU A 229 36.29 5.26 7.13
CA LEU A 229 36.51 4.56 5.87
C LEU A 229 36.99 3.12 6.07
N GLN A 230 37.80 2.85 7.10
CA GLN A 230 38.24 1.49 7.43
C GLN A 230 37.09 0.64 7.91
N ARG A 231 36.18 1.23 8.70
CA ARG A 231 34.95 0.56 9.14
C ARG A 231 34.06 0.22 7.94
N ILE A 232 33.85 1.17 7.02
CA ILE A 232 33.05 0.94 5.81
C ILE A 232 33.67 -0.16 4.95
N LYS A 233 34.99 -0.19 4.80
CA LYS A 233 35.71 -1.26 4.09
C LYS A 233 35.51 -2.62 4.76
N ALA A 234 35.55 -2.69 6.09
CA ALA A 234 35.29 -3.92 6.82
C ALA A 234 33.83 -4.40 6.65
N GLU A 235 32.85 -3.49 6.67
CA GLU A 235 31.45 -3.80 6.41
C GLU A 235 31.22 -4.33 4.99
N LEU A 236 31.89 -3.72 3.99
CA LEU A 236 31.82 -4.17 2.59
C LEU A 236 32.49 -5.53 2.39
N ALA A 237 33.65 -5.76 2.99
CA ALA A 237 34.33 -7.06 2.93
C ALA A 237 33.47 -8.18 3.53
N TYR A 238 32.85 -7.92 4.69
CA TYR A 238 31.86 -8.82 5.28
C TYR A 238 30.66 -9.04 4.34
N ALA A 239 30.13 -7.99 3.73
CA ALA A 239 29.02 -8.11 2.80
C ALA A 239 29.36 -8.96 1.56
N GLU A 240 30.58 -8.87 1.02
CA GLU A 240 31.03 -9.72 -0.08
C GLU A 240 31.07 -11.21 0.29
N GLU A 241 31.50 -11.54 1.51
CA GLU A 241 31.47 -12.92 2.01
C GLU A 241 30.04 -13.45 2.11
N VAL A 242 29.13 -12.62 2.66
CA VAL A 242 27.70 -12.93 2.74
C VAL A 242 27.09 -13.14 1.35
N PHE A 243 27.37 -12.26 0.39
CA PHE A 243 26.84 -12.37 -0.97
C PHE A 243 27.24 -13.70 -1.62
N LYS A 244 28.48 -14.16 -1.41
CA LYS A 244 28.94 -15.47 -1.88
C LYS A 244 28.21 -16.62 -1.19
N GLN A 245 28.04 -16.55 0.12
CA GLN A 245 27.34 -17.60 0.89
C GLN A 245 25.86 -17.72 0.53
N LEU A 246 25.22 -16.61 0.16
CA LEU A 246 23.82 -16.55 -0.26
C LEU A 246 23.61 -16.72 -1.77
N ASN A 247 24.68 -16.90 -2.55
CA ASN A 247 24.62 -16.91 -4.01
C ASN A 247 23.87 -15.68 -4.59
N ALA A 248 24.10 -14.52 -3.99
CA ALA A 248 23.37 -13.29 -4.31
C ALA A 248 23.84 -12.70 -5.64
N THR A 249 22.89 -12.18 -6.42
CA THR A 249 23.22 -11.34 -7.58
C THR A 249 23.58 -9.94 -7.09
N VAL A 250 24.81 -9.50 -7.36
CA VAL A 250 25.32 -8.24 -6.83
C VAL A 250 25.05 -7.09 -7.80
N ILE A 251 24.44 -6.02 -7.30
CA ILE A 251 24.12 -4.80 -8.03
C ILE A 251 24.83 -3.62 -7.35
N ASN A 252 25.67 -2.92 -8.11
CA ASN A 252 26.23 -1.64 -7.68
C ASN A 252 25.16 -0.54 -7.82
N THR A 253 24.92 0.22 -6.76
CA THR A 253 23.93 1.30 -6.67
C THR A 253 24.54 2.69 -6.77
N GLU A 254 25.86 2.79 -6.85
CA GLU A 254 26.61 4.04 -6.95
C GLU A 254 26.23 4.81 -8.23
N TYR A 255 25.85 6.08 -8.05
CA TYR A 255 25.39 6.99 -9.10
C TYR A 255 24.22 6.48 -9.97
N ARG A 256 23.50 5.45 -9.52
CA ARG A 256 22.29 4.95 -10.19
C ARG A 256 21.04 5.49 -9.54
N SER A 257 20.04 5.76 -10.36
CA SER A 257 18.68 6.02 -9.88
C SER A 257 18.06 4.76 -9.26
N ILE A 258 16.97 4.96 -8.52
CA ILE A 258 16.20 3.84 -7.94
C ILE A 258 15.55 3.04 -9.06
N GLU A 259 15.05 3.71 -10.08
CA GLU A 259 14.44 3.14 -11.28
C GLU A 259 15.40 2.24 -12.05
N GLU A 260 16.63 2.71 -12.30
CA GLU A 260 17.66 1.91 -12.97
C GLU A 260 18.08 0.70 -12.15
N SER A 261 18.26 0.88 -10.83
CA SER A 261 18.61 -0.22 -9.94
C SER A 261 17.50 -1.28 -9.88
N ALA A 262 16.24 -0.84 -9.85
CA ALA A 262 15.06 -1.71 -9.84
C ALA A 262 14.96 -2.51 -11.13
N PHE A 263 15.23 -1.88 -12.28
CA PHE A 263 15.23 -2.57 -13.58
C PHE A 263 16.19 -3.76 -13.63
N TYR A 264 17.39 -3.65 -13.04
CA TYR A 264 18.32 -4.79 -12.96
C TYR A 264 17.82 -5.89 -12.04
N ILE A 265 17.15 -5.54 -10.93
CA ILE A 265 16.53 -6.53 -10.03
C ILE A 265 15.40 -7.27 -10.75
N GLU A 266 14.50 -6.55 -11.42
CA GLU A 266 13.38 -7.13 -12.16
C GLU A 266 13.87 -8.14 -13.22
N LYS A 267 14.98 -7.85 -13.91
CA LYS A 267 15.61 -8.80 -14.84
C LYS A 267 16.04 -10.10 -14.18
N VAL A 268 16.51 -10.07 -12.93
CA VAL A 268 16.91 -11.27 -12.17
C VAL A 268 15.67 -12.06 -11.72
N LEU A 269 14.58 -11.37 -11.39
CA LEU A 269 13.32 -11.98 -10.98
C LEU A 269 12.57 -12.65 -12.15
N GLN A 270 12.79 -12.19 -13.37
CA GLN A 270 12.18 -12.74 -14.59
C GLN A 270 12.94 -13.93 -15.20
N GLN A 271 14.07 -14.33 -14.61
CA GLN A 271 14.90 -15.48 -15.04
C GLN A 271 14.63 -16.72 -14.20
#